data_AF-A0A9P3N4Y5-F1
#
_entry.id   AF-A0A9P3N4Y5-F1
#
_cell.length_a   1.000
_cell.length_b   1.000
_cell.length_c   1.000
_cell.angle_alpha   90.00
_cell.angle_beta   90.00
_cell.angle_gamma   90.00
#
_symmetry.space_group_name_H-M   'P 1'
#
loop_
_entity.id
_entity.type
_entity.pdbx_description
1 polymer ?
#
loop_
_entity_poly.entity_id
_entity_poly.type
_entity_poly.pdbx_seq_one_letter_code
_entity_poly.pdbx_strand_id
1 'polypeptide(L)' 'MWDAKNMMCAADPRHGRYLTASPMASTFVGNSTSIQEMFKRVSEQFTAMFRRKAFLHWYTGEGMDEMEFTEAESNMNDW' A
#
# COMPACT_ATOMS: atom_id res chain seq x y z
N MET A 1 19.18 0.33 9.51
CA MET A 1 18.29 0.28 8.32
C MET A 1 17.66 -1.09 8.17
N TRP A 2 18.40 -2.19 8.28
CA TRP A 2 17.83 -3.54 8.45
C TRP A 2 18.63 -4.30 9.52
N ASP A 3 17.95 -4.86 10.53
CA ASP A 3 18.60 -5.71 11.54
C ASP A 3 18.61 -7.16 11.02
N ALA A 4 19.78 -7.79 11.01
CA ALA A 4 19.94 -9.18 10.60
C ALA A 4 19.07 -10.15 11.42
N LYS A 5 18.74 -9.80 12.67
CA LYS A 5 17.85 -10.61 13.52
C LYS A 5 16.41 -10.69 13.01
N ASN A 6 15.98 -9.73 12.20
CA ASN A 6 14.62 -9.65 11.65
C ASN A 6 14.56 -10.06 10.17
N MET A 7 15.66 -10.59 9.61
CA MET A 7 15.70 -11.08 8.23
C MET A 7 15.37 -12.57 8.17
N MET A 8 14.47 -12.95 7.26
CA MET A 8 14.09 -14.34 7.01
C MET A 8 14.23 -14.66 5.53
N CYS A 9 14.57 -15.90 5.21
CA CYS A 9 14.65 -16.42 3.84
C CYS A 9 13.88 -17.73 3.75
N ALA A 10 13.08 -17.88 2.70
CA ALA A 10 12.44 -19.14 2.35
C ALA A 10 12.82 -19.49 0.91
N ALA A 11 13.26 -20.73 0.71
CA ALA A 11 13.58 -21.27 -0.61
C ALA A 11 12.74 -22.51 -0.84
N ASP A 12 12.10 -22.60 -2.01
CA ASP A 12 11.37 -23.80 -2.42
C ASP A 12 12.22 -24.63 -3.40
N PRO A 13 12.77 -25.78 -2.98
CA PRO A 13 13.54 -26.66 -3.86
C PRO A 13 12.65 -27.59 -4.71
N ARG A 14 11.32 -27.62 -4.49
CA ARG A 14 10.41 -28.61 -5.11
C ARG A 14 10.23 -28.43 -6.62
N HIS A 15 10.72 -27.33 -7.18
CA HIS A 15 10.81 -27.11 -8.62
C HIS A 15 12.09 -27.69 -9.27
N GLY A 16 12.91 -28.44 -8.52
CA GLY A 16 14.24 -28.95 -8.94
C GLY A 16 14.27 -30.20 -9.85
N ARG A 17 13.22 -30.50 -10.63
CA ARG A 17 13.22 -31.62 -11.60
C ARG A 17 12.60 -31.28 -12.95
N TYR A 18 12.96 -30.14 -13.55
CA TYR A 18 12.98 -30.04 -15.01
C TYR A 18 14.19 -29.23 -15.44
N LEU A 19 14.92 -29.79 -16.39
CA LEU A 19 16.14 -29.27 -16.98
C LEU A 19 15.89 -27.87 -17.57
N THR A 20 16.74 -26.90 -17.23
CA THR A 20 17.12 -25.72 -18.03
C THR A 20 16.00 -24.87 -18.66
N ALA A 21 15.54 -23.78 -17.99
CA ALA A 21 15.14 -22.51 -18.64
C ALA A 21 14.56 -21.42 -17.73
N SER A 22 14.20 -21.67 -16.46
CA SER A 22 13.72 -20.57 -15.59
C SER A 22 14.90 -19.89 -14.88
N PRO A 23 15.11 -18.57 -15.04
CA PRO A 23 16.14 -17.85 -14.29
C PRO A 23 15.84 -17.91 -12.80
N MET A 24 16.89 -18.04 -11.98
CA MET A 24 16.75 -17.88 -10.53
C MET A 24 16.12 -16.52 -10.24
N ALA A 25 15.04 -16.51 -9.46
CA ALA A 25 14.32 -15.31 -9.07
C ALA A 25 14.30 -15.19 -7.55
N SER A 26 14.28 -13.96 -7.06
CA SER A 26 14.16 -13.63 -5.64
C SER A 26 13.24 -12.43 -5.48
N THR A 27 12.42 -12.44 -4.43
CA THR A 27 11.50 -11.35 -4.07
C THR A 27 11.83 -10.88 -2.66
N PHE A 28 12.04 -9.57 -2.50
CA PHE A 28 12.26 -8.96 -1.19
C PHE A 28 10.95 -8.33 -0.67
N VAL A 29 10.54 -8.73 0.53
CA VAL A 29 9.44 -8.10 1.27
C VAL A 29 10.03 -7.47 2.52
N GLY A 30 10.09 -6.14 2.53
CA GLY A 30 10.63 -5.37 3.64
C GLY A 30 9.57 -4.45 4.23
N ASN A 31 9.46 -4.42 5.56
CA ASN A 31 8.66 -3.43 6.27
C ASN A 31 9.54 -2.23 6.64
N SER A 32 9.34 -1.10 5.96
CA SER A 32 10.10 0.14 6.17
C SER A 32 9.16 1.30 6.42
N THR A 33 9.49 2.15 7.40
CA THR A 33 8.75 3.39 7.68
C THR A 33 8.80 4.38 6.50
N SER A 34 9.71 4.21 5.55
CA SER A 34 9.75 5.03 4.32
C SER A 34 8.47 4.93 3.48
N ILE A 35 7.63 3.90 3.70
CA ILE A 35 6.31 3.81 3.05
C ILE A 35 5.37 4.96 3.44
N GLN A 36 5.58 5.59 4.61
CA GLN A 36 4.80 6.74 5.07
C GLN A 36 4.80 7.89 4.07
N GLU A 37 5.92 8.16 3.40
CA GLU A 37 6.01 9.20 2.37
C GLU A 37 5.10 8.92 1.17
N MET A 38 4.86 7.65 0.83
CA MET A 38 3.93 7.28 -0.23
C MET A 38 2.49 7.60 0.16
N PHE A 39 2.09 7.20 1.37
CA PHE A 39 0.75 7.48 1.88
C PHE A 39 0.50 8.97 2.08
N LYS A 40 1.51 9.73 2.52
CA LYS A 40 1.44 11.19 2.61
C LYS A 40 1.10 11.84 1.26
N ARG A 41 1.76 11.42 0.17
CA ARG A 41 1.47 11.94 -1.18
C ARG A 41 0.05 11.63 -1.63
N VAL A 42 -0.46 10.43 -1.31
CA VAL A 42 -1.84 10.06 -1.61
C VAL A 42 -2.81 10.92 -0.82
N SER A 43 -2.57 11.10 0.48
CA SER A 43 -3.37 11.96 1.36
C SER A 43 -3.42 13.41 0.86
N GLU A 44 -2.28 14.00 0.51
CA GLU A 44 -2.22 15.37 -0.04
C GLU A 44 -3.08 15.55 -1.30
N GLN A 45 -3.04 14.59 -2.23
CA GLN A 45 -3.88 14.63 -3.44
C GLN A 45 -5.36 14.43 -3.11
N PHE A 46 -5.67 13.50 -2.22
CA PHE A 46 -7.03 13.28 -1.73
C PHE A 46 -7.60 14.56 -1.11
N THR A 47 -6.91 15.18 -0.16
CA THR A 47 -7.34 16.44 0.48
C THR A 47 -7.55 17.54 -0.56
N ALA A 48 -6.68 17.64 -1.58
CA ALA A 48 -6.80 18.64 -2.63
C ALA A 48 -8.06 18.46 -3.52
N MET A 49 -8.46 17.21 -3.78
CA MET A 49 -9.67 16.87 -4.52
C MET A 49 -10.92 17.02 -3.65
N PHE A 50 -10.88 16.51 -2.42
CA PHE A 50 -12.01 16.53 -1.48
C PHE A 50 -12.41 17.96 -1.11
N ARG A 51 -11.44 18.86 -0.87
CA ARG A 51 -11.70 20.30 -0.66
C ARG A 51 -12.45 20.97 -1.82
N ARG A 52 -12.32 20.44 -3.03
CA ARG A 52 -13.01 20.95 -4.23
C ARG A 52 -14.30 20.18 -4.54
N LYS A 53 -14.68 19.21 -3.69
CA LYS A 53 -15.75 18.24 -3.93
C LYS A 53 -15.64 17.56 -5.31
N ALA A 54 -14.40 17.37 -5.78
CA ALA A 54 -14.15 16.76 -7.08
C ALA A 54 -14.54 15.27 -7.03
N PHE A 55 -15.33 14.82 -8.01
CA PHE A 55 -15.84 13.44 -8.14
C PHE A 55 -16.73 12.93 -6.98
N LEU A 56 -16.95 13.73 -5.94
CA LEU A 56 -17.68 13.33 -4.74
C LEU A 56 -19.12 12.89 -5.02
N HIS A 57 -19.80 13.55 -5.97
CA HIS A 57 -21.20 13.27 -6.31
C HIS A 57 -21.45 11.82 -6.76
N TRP A 58 -20.45 11.15 -7.34
CA TRP A 58 -20.57 9.74 -7.73
C TRP A 58 -20.70 8.82 -6.52
N TYR A 59 -20.04 9.16 -5.40
CA TYR A 59 -20.09 8.37 -4.18
C TYR A 59 -21.33 8.68 -3.36
N THR A 60 -21.66 9.97 -3.21
CA THR A 60 -22.88 10.36 -2.50
C THR A 60 -24.15 9.94 -3.25
N GLY A 61 -24.09 9.83 -4.58
CA GLY A 61 -25.18 9.32 -5.41
C GLY A 61 -25.46 7.83 -5.20
N GLU A 62 -24.47 7.05 -4.78
CA GLU A 62 -24.60 5.63 -4.42
C GLU A 62 -24.95 5.43 -2.94
N GLY A 63 -25.19 6.52 -2.19
CA GLY A 63 -25.65 6.48 -0.79
C GLY A 63 -24.56 6.59 0.27
N MET A 64 -23.32 6.92 -0.09
CA MET A 64 -22.22 7.14 0.85
C MET A 64 -22.31 8.54 1.51
N ASP A 65 -22.10 8.63 2.83
CA ASP A 65 -22.08 9.92 3.54
C ASP A 65 -20.74 10.66 3.31
N GLU A 66 -20.80 11.98 3.13
CA GLU A 66 -19.61 12.83 3.01
C GLU A 66 -18.74 12.78 4.28
N MET A 67 -19.33 12.50 5.46
CA MET A 67 -18.60 12.31 6.72
C MET A 67 -17.70 11.08 6.72
N GLU A 68 -18.05 10.01 6.01
CA GLU A 68 -17.24 8.79 5.92
C GLU A 68 -15.86 9.06 5.29
N PHE A 69 -15.77 10.03 4.37
CA PHE A 69 -14.50 10.48 3.80
C PHE A 69 -13.61 11.18 4.83
N THR A 70 -14.21 11.96 5.73
CA THR A 70 -13.49 12.69 6.77
C THR A 70 -12.99 11.72 7.85
N GLU A 71 -13.80 10.72 8.20
CA GLU A 71 -13.39 9.65 9.11
C GLU A 71 -12.24 8.82 8.53
N ALA A 72 -12.32 8.45 7.25
CA ALA A 72 -11.26 7.73 6.56
C ALA A 72 -9.95 8.53 6.48
N GLU A 73 -10.02 9.84 6.24
CA GLU A 73 -8.85 10.73 6.27
C GLU A 73 -8.24 10.79 7.68
N SER A 74 -9.05 10.88 8.73
CA SER A 74 -8.56 10.86 10.12
C SER A 74 -7.84 9.55 10.44
N ASN A 75 -8.45 8.42 10.10
CA ASN A 75 -7.85 7.10 10.32
C ASN A 75 -6.50 6.95 9.59
N MET A 76 -6.36 7.55 8.41
CA MET A 76 -5.10 7.60 7.66
C MET A 76 -4.07 8.56 8.26
N ASN A 77 -4.41 9.39 9.25
CA ASN A 77 -3.44 10.23 9.96
C ASN A 77 -3.00 9.62 11.30
N ASP A 78 -3.72 8.61 11.81
CA ASP A 78 -3.52 8.01 13.14
C ASP A 78 -2.64 6.73 13.14
N TRP A 79 -2.07 6.35 11.99
CA TRP A 79 -1.29 5.12 11.76
C TRP A 79 0.23 5.33 11.85
#